data_AF-A0A6B4JMH0-F1
#
_entry.id   AF-A0A6B4JMH0-F1
#
_cell.length_a   1.000
_cell.length_b   1.000
_cell.length_c   1.000
_cell.angle_alpha   90.00
_cell.angle_beta   90.00
_cell.angle_gamma   90.00
#
_symmetry.space_group_name_H-M   'P 1'
#
loop_
_entity.id
_entity.type
_entity.pdbx_description
1 polymer ?
#
loop_
_entity_poly.entity_id
_entity_poly.type
_entity_poly.pdbx_seq_one_letter_code
_entity_poly.pdbx_strand_id
1 'polypeptide(L)'
;MYKIYNNNYHKKLNITDNDLIKQTILNRIPNENNPKNLVSSDNIEINEKNENLINTKKAYDAFKDSCSEFGYVGTLGDNGGDMSLYYNTIVDMMRDDGIDVPSFIPDGNNNCNFLPFIDKMKDYAKDLSLTNPNFLPDCFSEFCDLYKEKLIQYDCK
;
A
#
# COMPACT_ATOMS: atom_id res chain seq x y z
N MET A 1 8.83 3.54 34.19
CA MET A 1 8.44 4.87 33.65
C MET A 1 8.37 4.70 32.13
N TYR A 2 7.18 4.43 31.58
CA TYR A 2 7.03 4.09 30.16
C TYR A 2 6.79 5.36 29.33
N LYS A 3 7.61 5.59 28.30
CA LYS A 3 7.42 6.68 27.34
C LYS A 3 6.42 6.21 26.28
N ILE A 4 5.21 6.75 26.32
CA ILE A 4 4.21 6.60 25.27
C ILE A 4 4.63 7.53 24.12
N TYR A 5 5.01 6.97 22.97
CA TYR A 5 5.22 7.74 21.75
C TYR A 5 3.86 7.90 21.05
N ASN A 6 3.22 9.04 21.26
CA ASN A 6 2.06 9.47 20.46
C ASN A 6 2.52 9.77 19.03
N ASN A 7 2.29 8.85 18.09
CA ASN A 7 2.38 9.12 16.66
C ASN A 7 1.15 9.91 16.20
N ASN A 8 1.19 11.23 16.35
CA ASN A 8 0.20 12.14 15.78
C ASN A 8 0.46 12.37 14.28
N TYR A 9 0.23 11.35 13.45
CA TYR A 9 0.13 11.50 11.99
C TYR A 9 -1.31 11.36 11.51
N HIS A 10 -2.21 12.14 12.11
CA HIS A 10 -3.47 12.50 11.47
C HIS A 10 -3.46 14.00 11.23
N LYS A 11 -2.77 14.43 10.17
CA LYS A 11 -3.07 15.73 9.58
C LYS A 11 -4.46 15.59 8.96
N LYS A 12 -5.50 15.92 9.73
CA LYS A 12 -6.87 16.02 9.24
C LYS A 12 -6.82 17.01 8.07
N LEU A 13 -6.90 16.50 6.85
CA LEU A 13 -7.12 17.31 5.66
C LEU A 13 -8.53 17.90 5.82
N ASN A 14 -8.61 19.10 6.41
CA ASN A 14 -9.81 19.93 6.33
C ASN A 14 -9.88 20.47 4.90
N ILE A 15 -10.32 19.62 3.98
CA ILE A 15 -10.81 20.08 2.69
C ILE A 15 -12.24 20.51 2.96
N THR A 16 -12.43 21.82 3.16
CA THR A 16 -13.78 22.39 3.20
C THR A 16 -14.30 22.34 1.76
N ASP A 17 -15.53 21.87 1.55
CA ASP A 17 -16.13 21.68 0.21
C ASP A 17 -16.03 22.93 -0.71
N ASN A 18 -15.87 24.11 -0.12
CA ASN A 18 -15.67 25.38 -0.83
C ASN A 18 -14.35 25.51 -1.61
N ASP A 19 -13.28 24.82 -1.22
CA ASP A 19 -11.97 24.95 -1.88
C ASP A 19 -11.91 24.19 -3.20
N LEU A 20 -12.65 23.08 -3.32
CA LEU A 20 -12.82 22.35 -4.58
C LEU A 20 -13.68 23.16 -5.57
N ILE A 21 -14.74 23.81 -5.08
CA ILE A 21 -15.66 24.63 -5.88
C ILE A 21 -14.94 25.85 -6.48
N LYS A 22 -14.00 26.47 -5.77
CA LYS A 22 -13.27 27.64 -6.27
C LYS A 22 -12.34 27.34 -7.44
N GLN A 23 -11.67 26.18 -7.46
CA GLN A 23 -10.81 25.82 -8.59
C GLN A 23 -11.62 25.46 -9.84
N THR A 24 -12.79 24.85 -9.68
CA THR A 24 -13.66 24.49 -10.81
C THR A 24 -14.34 25.70 -11.45
N ILE A 25 -14.63 26.77 -10.68
CA ILE A 25 -15.27 27.99 -11.20
C ILE A 25 -14.29 28.86 -12.00
N LEU A 26 -13.00 28.89 -11.66
CA LEU A 26 -12.00 29.74 -12.34
C LEU A 26 -11.72 29.33 -13.79
N ASN A 27 -11.99 28.08 -14.18
CA ASN A 27 -11.78 27.58 -15.54
C ASN A 27 -13.04 27.64 -16.43
N ARG A 28 -14.16 28.21 -15.95
CA ARG A 28 -15.48 28.08 -16.61
C ARG A 28 -16.17 29.41 -16.93
N ILE A 29 -15.43 30.40 -17.41
CA ILE A 29 -16.05 31.54 -18.10
C ILE A 29 -15.74 31.50 -19.60
N PRO A 30 -16.48 30.72 -20.39
CA PRO A 30 -16.93 31.14 -21.70
C PRO A 30 -18.29 31.84 -21.51
N ASN A 31 -18.29 33.14 -21.79
CA ASN A 31 -19.47 33.98 -21.86
C ASN A 31 -20.33 33.54 -23.06
N GLU A 32 -21.38 32.74 -22.87
CA GLU A 32 -22.46 32.62 -23.85
C GLU A 32 -23.73 31.99 -23.27
N ASN A 33 -24.84 32.73 -23.41
CA ASN A 33 -26.17 32.38 -22.95
C ASN A 33 -26.79 31.30 -23.86
N ASN A 34 -26.85 30.04 -23.43
CA ASN A 34 -27.78 29.08 -24.02
C ASN A 34 -28.10 27.91 -23.07
N PRO A 35 -29.35 27.76 -22.57
CA PRO A 35 -29.73 26.67 -21.69
C PRO A 35 -30.13 25.46 -22.55
N LYS A 36 -29.16 24.64 -22.95
CA LYS A 36 -29.42 23.29 -23.46
C LYS A 36 -28.82 22.26 -22.51
N ASN A 37 -29.72 21.52 -21.85
CA ASN A 37 -29.53 20.23 -21.17
C ASN A 37 -28.07 19.77 -21.02
N LEU A 38 -27.41 20.24 -19.97
CA LEU A 38 -26.16 19.67 -19.49
C LEU A 38 -26.50 18.44 -18.65
N VAL A 39 -26.49 17.26 -19.27
CA VAL A 39 -26.23 16.03 -18.53
C VAL A 39 -24.76 16.13 -18.11
N SER A 40 -24.50 16.59 -16.88
CA SER A 40 -23.15 16.63 -16.32
C SER A 40 -22.72 15.20 -16.04
N SER A 41 -22.04 14.57 -16.99
CA SER A 41 -21.18 13.44 -16.67
C SER A 41 -19.89 14.02 -16.08
N ASP A 42 -19.75 13.96 -14.77
CA ASP A 42 -18.51 14.32 -14.08
C ASP A 42 -17.45 13.25 -14.39
N ASN A 43 -16.75 13.42 -15.50
CA ASN A 43 -15.62 12.57 -15.86
C ASN A 43 -14.37 13.10 -15.14
N ILE A 44 -13.97 12.45 -14.05
CA ILE A 44 -12.70 12.70 -13.38
C ILE A 44 -11.61 11.94 -14.15
N GLU A 45 -10.70 12.67 -14.78
CA GLU A 45 -9.52 12.09 -15.42
C GLU A 45 -8.43 11.85 -14.37
N ILE A 46 -8.18 10.58 -14.05
CA ILE A 46 -7.12 10.15 -13.14
C ILE A 46 -5.87 9.91 -13.99
N ASN A 47 -4.77 10.61 -13.69
CA ASN A 47 -3.49 10.38 -14.36
C ASN A 47 -2.70 9.22 -13.68
N GLU A 48 -1.70 8.67 -14.38
CA GLU A 48 -0.87 7.54 -13.92
C GLU A 48 -0.25 7.76 -12.52
N LYS A 49 0.16 9.00 -12.19
CA LYS A 49 0.70 9.33 -10.86
C LYS A 49 -0.35 9.16 -9.76
N ASN A 50 -1.61 9.49 -10.06
CA ASN A 50 -2.73 9.28 -9.15
C ASN A 50 -3.07 7.78 -9.03
N GLU A 51 -2.95 7.01 -10.12
CA GLU A 51 -3.16 5.56 -10.08
C GLU A 51 -2.11 4.86 -9.20
N ASN A 52 -0.83 5.20 -9.35
CA ASN A 52 0.26 4.66 -8.51
C ASN A 52 0.04 5.00 -7.02
N LEU A 53 -0.37 6.23 -6.71
CA LEU A 53 -0.70 6.64 -5.34
C LEU A 53 -1.86 5.83 -4.76
N ILE A 54 -2.95 5.67 -5.54
CA ILE A 54 -4.13 4.90 -5.13
C ILE A 54 -3.75 3.43 -4.90
N ASN A 55 -2.97 2.85 -5.81
CA ASN A 55 -2.55 1.45 -5.72
C ASN A 55 -1.63 1.21 -4.52
N THR A 56 -0.69 2.11 -4.28
CA THR A 56 0.20 2.09 -3.11
C THR A 56 -0.61 2.15 -1.81
N LYS A 57 -1.65 2.99 -1.76
CA LYS A 57 -2.51 3.08 -0.58
C LYS A 57 -3.31 1.80 -0.36
N LYS A 58 -3.89 1.22 -1.42
CA LYS A 58 -4.60 -0.06 -1.37
C LYS A 58 -3.68 -1.18 -0.86
N ALA A 59 -2.46 -1.25 -1.39
CA ALA A 59 -1.47 -2.23 -0.98
C ALA A 59 -1.06 -2.09 0.49
N TYR A 60 -0.89 -0.85 0.97
CA TYR A 60 -0.57 -0.58 2.36
C TYR A 60 -1.72 -0.89 3.32
N ASP A 61 -2.97 -0.63 2.91
CA ASP A 61 -4.14 -1.01 3.72
C ASP A 61 -4.32 -2.52 3.79
N ALA A 62 -4.22 -3.20 2.65
CA ALA A 62 -4.22 -4.66 2.58
C ALA A 62 -3.12 -5.26 3.48
N PHE A 63 -1.92 -4.68 3.48
CA PHE A 63 -0.81 -5.15 4.31
C PHE A 63 -1.11 -5.04 5.81
N LYS A 64 -1.61 -3.89 6.27
CA LYS A 64 -1.98 -3.70 7.69
C LYS A 64 -3.09 -4.66 8.10
N ASP A 65 -4.09 -4.86 7.25
CA ASP A 65 -5.18 -5.79 7.53
C ASP A 65 -4.67 -7.22 7.61
N SER A 66 -3.78 -7.63 6.70
CA SER A 66 -3.11 -8.95 6.78
C SER A 66 -2.30 -9.10 8.06
N CYS A 67 -1.49 -8.12 8.45
CA CYS A 67 -0.74 -8.17 9.71
C CYS A 67 -1.67 -8.27 10.93
N SER A 68 -2.75 -7.49 10.94
CA SER A 68 -3.74 -7.51 12.03
C SER A 68 -4.52 -8.82 12.11
N GLU A 69 -4.90 -9.39 10.97
CA GLU A 69 -5.69 -10.63 10.90
C GLU A 69 -4.83 -11.86 11.19
N PHE A 70 -3.59 -11.88 10.69
CA PHE A 70 -2.64 -12.96 10.96
C PHE A 70 -2.21 -12.99 12.43
N GLY A 71 -2.11 -11.81 13.05
CA GLY A 71 -1.81 -11.67 14.46
C GLY A 71 -0.31 -11.78 14.77
N TYR A 72 -0.03 -12.13 16.03
CA TYR A 72 1.31 -12.10 16.58
C TYR A 72 2.09 -13.36 16.24
N VAL A 73 3.33 -13.18 15.81
CA VAL A 73 4.29 -14.26 15.62
C VAL A 73 5.50 -14.05 16.51
N GLY A 74 6.04 -15.17 17.01
CA GLY A 74 7.28 -15.15 17.78
C GLY A 74 8.40 -14.52 16.95
N THR A 75 9.09 -13.54 17.51
CA THR A 75 10.30 -12.96 16.93
C THR A 75 11.52 -13.57 17.58
N LEU A 76 12.67 -13.51 16.90
CA LEU A 76 13.96 -13.85 17.48
C LEU A 76 14.21 -12.93 18.70
N GLY A 77 13.91 -13.41 19.91
CA GLY A 77 14.19 -12.69 21.18
C GLY A 77 12.99 -12.26 22.02
N ASP A 78 11.82 -12.90 21.91
CA ASP A 78 10.69 -12.84 22.88
C ASP A 78 9.95 -11.50 23.02
N ASN A 79 10.26 -10.48 22.23
CA ASN A 79 9.37 -9.35 22.01
C ASN A 79 8.66 -9.57 20.69
N GLY A 80 7.63 -10.44 20.70
CA GLY A 80 6.90 -10.79 19.48
C GLY A 80 6.44 -9.56 18.69
N GLY A 81 6.05 -9.76 17.45
CA GLY A 81 5.51 -8.73 16.57
C GLY A 81 4.54 -9.36 15.59
N ASP A 82 3.88 -8.55 14.77
CA ASP A 82 3.18 -9.10 13.61
C ASP A 82 4.17 -9.48 12.50
N MET A 83 3.67 -9.98 11.38
CA MET A 83 4.48 -10.39 10.23
C MET A 83 5.23 -9.25 9.52
N SER A 84 5.02 -8.00 9.91
CA SER A 84 5.65 -6.86 9.23
C SER A 84 7.18 -6.89 9.31
N LEU A 85 7.75 -7.38 10.41
CA LEU A 85 9.20 -7.49 10.55
C LEU A 85 9.80 -8.44 9.51
N TYR A 86 9.21 -9.62 9.36
CA TYR A 86 9.68 -10.63 8.42
C TYR A 86 9.45 -10.20 6.98
N TYR A 87 8.28 -9.61 6.68
CA TYR A 87 7.99 -9.04 5.37
C TYR A 87 9.04 -8.00 4.98
N ASN A 88 9.30 -7.01 5.84
CA ASN A 88 10.26 -5.94 5.55
C ASN A 88 11.69 -6.49 5.41
N THR A 89 12.07 -7.46 6.25
CA THR A 89 13.37 -8.13 6.14
C THR A 89 13.55 -8.77 4.76
N ILE A 90 12.55 -9.51 4.27
CA ILE A 90 12.63 -10.14 2.95
C ILE A 90 12.61 -9.10 1.83
N VAL A 91 11.82 -8.04 1.94
CA VAL A 91 11.85 -6.92 0.98
C VAL A 91 13.24 -6.32 0.87
N ASP A 92 13.90 -6.05 2.01
CA ASP A 92 15.24 -5.46 2.02
C ASP A 92 16.29 -6.42 1.44
N MET A 93 16.23 -7.71 1.78
CA MET A 93 17.13 -8.73 1.19
C MET A 93 16.95 -8.85 -0.33
N MET A 94 15.71 -8.92 -0.80
CA MET A 94 15.42 -8.95 -2.24
C MET A 94 15.97 -7.69 -2.94
N ARG A 95 15.86 -6.52 -2.30
CA ARG A 95 16.42 -5.26 -2.83
C ARG A 95 17.95 -5.29 -2.89
N ASP A 96 18.60 -5.79 -1.84
CA ASP A 96 20.06 -5.93 -1.78
C ASP A 96 20.59 -6.90 -2.85
N ASP A 97 19.80 -7.92 -3.19
CA ASP A 97 20.07 -8.85 -4.29
C ASP A 97 19.75 -8.28 -5.69
N GLY A 98 19.33 -7.02 -5.77
CA GLY A 98 19.03 -6.33 -7.03
C GLY A 98 17.67 -6.70 -7.65
N ILE A 99 16.79 -7.33 -6.87
CA ILE A 99 15.41 -7.61 -7.30
C ILE A 99 14.60 -6.32 -7.13
N ASP A 100 13.84 -5.98 -8.17
CA ASP A 100 12.92 -4.84 -8.13
C ASP A 100 11.76 -5.14 -7.16
N VAL A 101 11.67 -4.34 -6.10
CA VAL A 101 10.70 -4.48 -5.01
C VAL A 101 9.74 -3.29 -5.00
N PRO A 102 8.42 -3.51 -4.82
CA PRO A 102 7.48 -2.41 -4.70
C PRO A 102 7.65 -1.67 -3.37
N SER A 103 7.26 -0.41 -3.35
CA SER A 103 7.47 0.48 -2.20
C SER A 103 6.17 1.13 -1.77
N PHE A 104 5.93 1.16 -0.46
CA PHE A 104 4.79 1.89 0.11
C PHE A 104 4.97 3.42 0.10
N ILE A 105 6.10 3.93 -0.38
CA ILE A 105 6.35 5.37 -0.49
C ILE A 105 5.68 5.89 -1.77
N PRO A 106 4.75 6.85 -1.68
CA PRO A 106 4.09 7.39 -2.86
C PRO A 106 4.91 8.54 -3.47
N ASP A 107 6.06 8.23 -4.06
CA ASP A 107 6.89 9.22 -4.77
C ASP A 107 6.55 9.34 -6.27
N GLY A 108 5.69 8.45 -6.79
CA GLY A 108 5.22 8.44 -8.17
C GLY A 108 6.13 7.72 -9.16
N ASN A 109 7.32 7.28 -8.74
CA ASN A 109 8.28 6.53 -9.57
C ASN A 109 8.42 5.06 -9.13
N ASN A 110 7.78 4.68 -8.02
CA ASN A 110 7.92 3.34 -7.46
C ASN A 110 7.18 2.28 -8.26
N ASN A 111 7.81 1.10 -8.32
CA ASN A 111 7.15 -0.12 -8.74
C ASN A 111 5.91 -0.34 -7.85
N CYS A 112 4.73 -0.38 -8.47
CA CYS A 112 3.45 -0.58 -7.80
C CYS A 112 2.88 -1.99 -8.03
N ASN A 113 3.66 -2.92 -8.56
CA ASN A 113 3.21 -4.28 -8.89
C ASN A 113 3.21 -5.18 -7.64
N PHE A 114 2.45 -4.80 -6.61
CA PHE A 114 2.41 -5.52 -5.33
C PHE A 114 1.87 -6.95 -5.48
N LEU A 115 0.82 -7.15 -6.26
CA LEU A 115 0.17 -8.46 -6.40
C LEU A 115 1.09 -9.55 -6.96
N PRO A 116 1.76 -9.38 -8.12
CA PRO A 116 2.71 -10.37 -8.63
C PRO A 116 4.00 -10.42 -7.81
N PHE A 117 4.33 -9.37 -7.06
CA PHE A 117 5.51 -9.38 -6.19
C PHE A 117 5.38 -10.38 -5.03
N ILE A 118 4.17 -10.61 -4.50
CA ILE A 118 3.99 -11.55 -3.39
C ILE A 118 4.34 -13.00 -3.78
N ASP A 119 4.08 -13.40 -5.02
CA ASP A 119 4.52 -14.72 -5.50
C ASP A 119 6.05 -14.81 -5.56
N LYS A 120 6.72 -13.76 -6.07
CA LYS A 120 8.18 -13.69 -6.11
C LYS A 120 8.79 -13.72 -4.70
N MET A 121 8.20 -13.00 -3.75
CA MET A 121 8.62 -13.01 -2.36
C MET A 121 8.49 -14.40 -1.73
N LYS A 122 7.38 -15.08 -2.00
CA LYS A 122 7.13 -16.43 -1.48
C LYS A 122 8.12 -17.45 -2.04
N ASP A 123 8.45 -17.37 -3.33
CA ASP A 123 9.49 -18.19 -3.95
C ASP A 123 10.88 -17.89 -3.39
N TYR A 124 11.23 -16.60 -3.25
CA TYR A 124 12.48 -16.16 -2.64
C TYR A 124 12.63 -16.67 -1.20
N ALA A 125 11.58 -16.55 -0.39
CA ALA A 125 11.55 -17.04 0.99
C ALA A 125 11.74 -18.57 1.08
N LYS A 126 11.20 -19.32 0.11
CA LYS A 126 11.40 -20.77 0.02
C LYS A 126 12.86 -21.12 -0.25
N ASP A 127 13.49 -20.46 -1.21
CA ASP A 127 14.91 -20.67 -1.53
C ASP A 127 15.82 -20.25 -0.36
N LEU A 128 15.47 -19.15 0.31
CA LEU A 128 16.17 -18.69 1.51
C LEU A 128 16.08 -19.73 2.64
N SER A 129 14.93 -20.37 2.82
CA SER A 129 14.73 -21.39 3.86
C SER A 129 15.54 -22.67 3.62
N LEU A 130 15.90 -22.97 2.37
CA LEU A 130 16.80 -24.08 2.03
C LEU A 130 18.25 -23.81 2.43
N THR A 131 18.68 -22.55 2.36
CA THR A 131 20.06 -22.12 2.65
C THR A 131 20.25 -21.65 4.09
N ASN A 132 19.19 -21.12 4.71
CA ASN A 132 19.15 -20.61 6.08
C ASN A 132 17.91 -21.16 6.80
N PRO A 133 17.94 -22.42 7.26
CA PRO A 133 16.82 -23.03 7.98
C PRO A 133 16.44 -22.22 9.23
N ASN A 134 15.14 -22.12 9.50
CA ASN A 134 14.56 -21.37 10.64
C ASN A 134 14.78 -19.84 10.61
N PHE A 135 15.21 -19.27 9.48
CA PHE A 135 15.33 -17.81 9.34
C PHE A 135 13.95 -17.12 9.36
N LEU A 136 12.95 -17.75 8.74
CA LEU A 136 11.57 -17.30 8.72
C LEU A 136 10.69 -18.18 9.61
N PRO A 137 9.59 -17.65 10.14
CA PRO A 137 8.58 -18.47 10.79
C PRO A 137 7.92 -19.40 9.76
N ASP A 138 7.58 -20.63 10.16
CA ASP A 138 6.98 -21.64 9.29
C ASP A 138 5.71 -21.14 8.57
N CYS A 139 4.97 -20.24 9.21
CA CYS A 139 3.74 -19.67 8.72
C CYS A 139 3.93 -18.44 7.81
N PHE A 140 5.17 -18.06 7.45
CA PHE A 140 5.43 -16.93 6.54
C PHE A 140 4.75 -17.10 5.17
N SER A 141 4.75 -18.34 4.63
CA SER A 141 4.07 -18.64 3.37
C SER A 141 2.57 -18.38 3.45
N GLU A 142 1.94 -18.70 4.58
CA GLU A 142 0.51 -18.48 4.80
C GLU A 142 0.20 -16.98 4.90
N PHE A 143 1.11 -16.20 5.50
CA PHE A 143 1.00 -14.74 5.52
C PHE A 143 1.08 -14.15 4.11
N CYS A 144 1.98 -14.65 3.25
CA CYS A 144 2.03 -14.23 1.85
C CYS A 144 0.70 -14.51 1.12
N ASP A 145 0.11 -15.69 1.33
CA ASP A 145 -1.18 -16.04 0.70
C ASP A 145 -2.31 -15.12 1.19
N LEU A 146 -2.37 -14.84 2.50
CA LEU A 146 -3.33 -13.90 3.08
C LEU A 146 -3.13 -12.49 2.52
N TYR A 147 -1.89 -12.01 2.42
CA TYR A 147 -1.62 -10.68 1.88
C TYR A 147 -2.01 -10.58 0.41
N LYS A 148 -1.72 -11.62 -0.38
CA LYS A 148 -2.18 -11.71 -1.77
C LYS A 148 -3.71 -11.66 -1.87
N GLU A 149 -4.42 -12.38 -1.01
CA GLU A 149 -5.88 -12.33 -0.95
C GLU A 149 -6.40 -10.92 -0.63
N LYS A 150 -5.82 -10.25 0.37
CA LYS A 150 -6.18 -8.86 0.71
C LYS A 150 -5.89 -7.90 -0.43
N LEU A 151 -4.76 -8.04 -1.13
CA LEU A 151 -4.46 -7.22 -2.30
C LEU A 151 -5.57 -7.33 -3.37
N ILE A 152 -6.07 -8.55 -3.61
CA ILE A 152 -7.20 -8.80 -4.52
C ILE A 152 -8.50 -8.17 -3.98
N GLN A 153 -8.81 -8.33 -2.69
CA GLN A 153 -10.02 -7.76 -2.07
C GLN A 153 -10.04 -6.22 -2.15
N TYR A 154 -8.88 -5.58 -2.04
CA TYR A 154 -8.71 -4.13 -2.16
C TYR A 154 -8.63 -3.63 -3.61
N ASP A 155 -8.76 -4.52 -4.61
CA ASP A 155 -8.59 -4.20 -6.04
C ASP A 155 -7.23 -3.51 -6.30
N CYS A 156 -6.18 -4.02 -5.67
CA CYS A 156 -4.80 -3.63 -5.96
C CYS A 156 -4.35 -4.30 -7.25
N LYS A 157 -3.82 -3.51 -8.19
CA LYS A 157 -3.44 -3.94 -9.54
C LYS A 157 -1.95 -4.17 -9.68
#